data_AF-A0A2B7WFP3-F1
#
_entry.id   AF-A0A2B7WFP3-F1
#
_cell.length_a   1.000
_cell.length_b   1.000
_cell.length_c   1.000
_cell.angle_alpha   90.00
_cell.angle_beta   90.00
_cell.angle_gamma   90.00
#
_symmetry.space_group_name_H-M   'P 1'
#
loop_
_entity.id
_entity.type
_entity.pdbx_description
1 polymer ?
#
loop_
_entity_poly.entity_id
_entity_poly.type
_entity_poly.pdbx_seq_one_letter_code
_entity_poly.pdbx_strand_id
1 'polypeptide(L)'
;LRSSHLTRLVEHVKDGGVLEGHDDIPSDIRRDLYLESQHRTERRHRMSPVATSSLKPSASNEHLVIPGPRDIAVRDYCKWLESKVTDKTYKADFKKACEVTLAHHLDLELVSEDQDPGFFIDQGVKRGTARQFVRDIREWVAHMGTNVPHEEYHRDRVEG
;
A
#
# COMPACT_ATOMS: atom_id res chain seq x y z
N LEU A 1 -9.11 13.99 13.72
CA LEU A 1 -8.91 15.45 13.61
C LEU A 1 -7.99 15.93 14.72
N ARG A 2 -6.94 16.72 14.44
CA ARG A 2 -6.10 17.29 15.51
C ARG A 2 -6.86 18.39 16.27
N SER A 3 -6.49 18.60 17.53
CA SER A 3 -7.08 19.64 18.38
C SER A 3 -7.01 21.04 17.77
N SER A 4 -5.96 21.37 17.01
CA SER A 4 -5.78 22.68 16.36
C SER A 4 -6.77 22.95 15.23
N HIS A 5 -7.08 21.93 14.43
CA HIS A 5 -8.02 22.07 13.30
C HIS A 5 -9.46 22.16 13.79
N LEU A 6 -9.79 21.46 14.89
CA LEU A 6 -11.08 21.63 15.57
C LEU A 6 -11.28 23.04 16.12
N THR A 7 -10.26 23.65 16.73
CA THR A 7 -10.36 25.02 17.27
C THR A 7 -10.67 26.05 16.18
N ARG A 8 -10.05 25.94 15.01
CA ARG A 8 -10.30 26.85 13.88
C ARG A 8 -11.69 26.68 13.27
N LEU A 9 -12.23 25.45 13.27
CA LEU A 9 -13.63 25.21 12.89
C LEU A 9 -14.61 25.82 13.91
N VAL A 10 -14.26 25.75 15.19
CA VAL A 10 -15.06 26.37 16.27
C VAL A 10 -15.04 27.90 16.18
N GLU A 11 -13.89 28.52 15.85
CA GLU A 11 -13.79 29.96 15.59
C GLU A 11 -14.63 30.38 14.38
N HIS A 12 -14.58 29.62 13.29
CA HIS A 12 -15.40 29.90 12.11
C HIS A 12 -16.90 29.96 12.42
N VAL A 13 -17.41 29.03 13.24
CA VAL A 13 -18.81 29.03 13.67
C VAL A 13 -19.12 30.20 14.61
N LYS A 14 -18.18 30.57 15.49
CA LYS A 14 -18.34 31.74 16.38
C LYS A 14 -18.42 33.06 15.62
N ASP A 15 -17.72 33.16 14.49
CA ASP A 15 -17.75 34.31 13.60
C ASP A 15 -18.97 34.32 12.66
N GLY A 16 -19.91 33.38 12.84
CA GLY A 16 -21.17 33.30 12.10
C GLY A 16 -21.12 32.38 10.86
N GLY A 17 -20.04 31.62 10.69
CA GLY A 17 -19.93 30.60 9.65
C GLY A 17 -20.84 29.39 9.89
N VAL A 18 -21.38 28.84 8.81
CA VAL A 18 -22.21 27.62 8.84
C VAL A 18 -21.30 26.41 8.66
N LEU A 19 -21.63 25.27 9.25
CA LEU A 19 -20.93 23.99 9.02
C LEU A 19 -21.97 22.87 8.90
N GLU A 20 -22.73 22.88 7.81
CA GLU A 20 -23.75 21.85 7.52
C GLU A 20 -23.20 20.78 6.56
N GLY A 21 -22.24 21.15 5.71
CA GLY A 21 -21.60 20.24 4.77
C GLY A 21 -20.12 20.53 4.55
N HIS A 22 -19.50 19.69 3.71
CA HIS A 22 -18.08 19.80 3.38
C HIS A 22 -17.73 21.09 2.61
N ASP A 23 -18.72 21.71 1.96
CA ASP A 23 -18.57 22.95 1.19
C ASP A 23 -18.37 24.17 2.10
N ASP A 24 -18.94 24.14 3.31
CA ASP A 24 -18.89 25.26 4.25
C ASP A 24 -17.57 25.31 5.03
N ILE A 25 -16.71 24.30 4.89
CA ILE A 25 -15.39 24.29 5.53
C ILE A 25 -14.49 25.30 4.82
N PRO A 26 -13.94 26.30 5.55
CA PRO A 26 -13.00 27.27 5.01
C PRO A 26 -11.84 26.60 4.26
N SER A 27 -11.51 27.16 3.09
CA SER A 27 -10.55 26.56 2.16
C SER A 27 -9.14 26.37 2.73
N ASP A 28 -8.74 27.22 3.67
CA ASP A 28 -7.49 27.14 4.43
C ASP A 28 -7.49 25.93 5.38
N ILE A 29 -8.58 25.70 6.11
CA ILE A 29 -8.71 24.53 7.00
C ILE A 29 -8.76 23.24 6.17
N ARG A 30 -9.49 23.25 5.05
CA ARG A 30 -9.57 22.11 4.11
C ARG A 30 -8.20 21.77 3.54
N ARG A 31 -7.45 22.78 3.09
CA ARG A 31 -6.07 22.65 2.61
C ARG A 31 -5.15 22.10 3.70
N ASP A 32 -5.21 22.66 4.91
CA ASP A 32 -4.34 22.25 6.01
C ASP A 32 -4.64 20.82 6.48
N LEU A 33 -5.91 20.39 6.48
CA LEU A 33 -6.29 19.00 6.74
C LEU A 33 -5.76 18.06 5.66
N TYR A 34 -5.81 18.46 4.39
CA TYR A 34 -5.27 17.68 3.28
C TYR A 34 -3.74 17.57 3.39
N LEU A 35 -3.05 18.69 3.59
CA LEU A 35 -1.60 18.72 3.83
C LEU A 35 -1.23 17.90 5.07
N GLU A 36 -2.00 17.99 6.17
CA GLU A 36 -1.76 17.20 7.37
C GLU A 36 -1.99 15.69 7.14
N SER A 37 -2.99 15.32 6.34
CA SER A 37 -3.23 13.92 5.98
C SER A 37 -2.05 13.34 5.20
N GLN A 38 -1.47 14.12 4.28
CA GLN A 38 -0.27 13.74 3.53
C GLN A 38 1.00 13.76 4.40
N HIS A 39 1.18 14.77 5.25
CA HIS A 39 2.35 14.88 6.13
C HIS A 39 2.32 13.90 7.31
N ARG A 40 1.17 13.35 7.74
CA ARG A 40 1.15 12.25 8.72
C ARG A 40 1.78 10.99 8.14
N THR A 41 1.63 10.78 6.83
CA THR A 41 2.27 9.69 6.07
C THR A 41 3.78 9.96 5.94
N GLU A 42 4.19 11.20 5.68
CA GLU A 42 5.62 11.56 5.55
C GLU A 42 6.39 11.67 6.88
N ARG A 43 5.76 12.18 7.97
CA ARG A 43 6.45 12.42 9.25
C ARG A 43 6.74 11.13 10.02
N ARG A 44 6.12 9.99 9.66
CA ARG A 44 6.56 8.67 10.11
C ARG A 44 7.85 8.20 9.43
N HIS A 45 8.21 8.81 8.30
CA HIS A 45 9.42 8.49 7.53
C HIS A 45 10.59 9.45 7.75
N ARG A 46 10.46 10.50 8.58
CA ARG A 46 11.56 11.46 8.77
C ARG A 46 12.01 11.60 10.21
N MET A 47 12.87 10.68 10.62
CA MET A 47 13.93 10.98 11.58
C MET A 47 15.26 10.54 10.99
N SER A 48 16.02 11.51 10.46
CA SER A 48 17.49 11.62 10.44
C SER A 48 17.90 12.88 9.65
N PRO A 49 18.77 13.76 10.17
CA PRO A 49 19.21 14.95 9.45
C PRO A 49 20.41 14.66 8.53
N VAL A 50 20.26 15.12 7.28
CA VAL A 50 21.24 15.73 6.35
C VAL A 50 22.70 15.28 6.41
N ALA A 51 23.17 14.68 5.30
CA ALA A 51 24.41 15.08 4.64
C ALA A 51 24.35 14.77 3.13
N THR A 52 24.32 15.84 2.34
CA THR A 52 24.82 16.00 0.97
C THR A 52 25.14 14.75 0.14
N SER A 53 24.36 14.53 -0.93
CA SER A 53 24.82 14.69 -2.32
C SER A 53 23.96 13.86 -3.27
N SER A 54 23.82 14.39 -4.48
CA SER A 54 23.30 13.71 -5.67
C SER A 54 21.77 13.65 -5.78
N LEU A 55 21.29 14.57 -6.62
CA LEU A 55 20.02 14.54 -7.33
C LEU A 55 19.69 13.10 -7.77
N LYS A 56 18.78 12.45 -7.05
CA LYS A 56 17.96 11.38 -7.63
C LYS A 56 16.58 11.99 -7.84
N PRO A 57 16.03 11.96 -9.06
CA PRO A 57 14.65 12.32 -9.26
C PRO A 57 13.82 11.49 -8.27
N SER A 58 12.90 12.19 -7.61
CA SER A 58 11.83 11.62 -6.81
C SER A 58 11.38 10.31 -7.43
N ALA A 59 11.33 9.23 -6.62
CA ALA A 59 10.55 8.06 -6.95
C ALA A 59 9.13 8.54 -7.21
N SER A 60 8.84 8.85 -8.48
CA SER A 60 7.50 8.87 -9.01
C SER A 60 6.89 7.55 -8.58
N ASN A 61 5.62 7.58 -8.18
CA ASN A 61 4.79 6.40 -8.01
C ASN A 61 4.86 5.57 -9.29
N GLU A 62 5.89 4.74 -9.41
CA GLU A 62 6.01 3.75 -10.47
C GLU A 62 4.90 2.76 -10.17
N HIS A 63 3.86 2.86 -10.98
CA HIS A 63 2.75 1.93 -11.04
C HIS A 63 3.32 0.51 -10.98
N LEU A 64 2.98 -0.22 -9.93
CA LEU A 64 3.53 -1.54 -9.69
C LEU A 64 2.95 -2.49 -10.74
N VAL A 65 3.75 -2.88 -11.73
CA VAL A 65 3.30 -3.83 -12.76
C VAL A 65 3.34 -5.24 -12.18
N ILE A 66 2.19 -5.75 -11.77
CA ILE A 66 2.03 -7.14 -11.35
C ILE A 66 1.89 -8.03 -12.60
N PRO A 67 2.77 -9.03 -12.80
CA PRO A 67 2.64 -9.94 -13.94
C PRO A 67 1.48 -10.92 -13.77
N GLY A 68 0.82 -11.25 -14.88
CA GLY A 68 -0.21 -12.30 -14.95
C GLY A 68 -1.60 -11.89 -14.44
N PRO A 69 -2.55 -12.82 -14.42
CA PRO A 69 -3.90 -12.57 -13.90
C PRO A 69 -3.88 -12.22 -12.40
N ARG A 70 -4.72 -11.29 -11.98
CA ARG A 70 -4.72 -10.70 -10.64
C ARG A 70 -4.88 -11.72 -9.51
N ASP A 71 -5.85 -12.61 -9.63
CA ASP A 71 -6.13 -13.65 -8.63
C ASP A 71 -5.01 -14.70 -8.58
N ILE A 72 -4.44 -15.04 -9.73
CA ILE A 72 -3.29 -15.96 -9.82
C ILE A 72 -2.06 -15.32 -9.17
N ALA A 73 -1.78 -14.04 -9.44
CA ALA A 73 -0.68 -13.31 -8.82
C ALA A 73 -0.80 -13.28 -7.29
N VAL A 74 -2.00 -13.05 -6.73
CA VAL A 74 -2.24 -13.14 -5.28
C VAL A 74 -1.90 -14.54 -4.77
N ARG A 75 -2.34 -15.61 -5.45
CA ARG A 75 -2.04 -16.99 -5.02
C ARG A 75 -0.55 -17.29 -5.03
N ASP A 76 0.18 -16.85 -6.05
CA ASP A 76 1.61 -17.11 -6.16
C ASP A 76 2.44 -16.29 -5.19
N TYR A 77 2.07 -15.03 -4.96
CA TYR A 77 2.63 -14.21 -3.88
C TYR A 77 2.47 -14.89 -2.51
N CYS A 78 1.28 -15.43 -2.24
CA CYS A 78 0.99 -16.13 -1.00
C CYS A 78 1.83 -17.39 -0.81
N LYS A 79 2.00 -18.20 -1.87
CA LYS A 79 2.91 -19.36 -1.83
C LYS A 79 4.35 -18.92 -1.52
N TRP A 80 4.79 -17.81 -2.12
CA TRP A 80 6.12 -17.26 -1.87
C TRP A 80 6.28 -16.79 -0.41
N LEU A 81 5.31 -16.08 0.16
CA LEU A 81 5.32 -15.72 1.58
C LEU A 81 5.37 -16.94 2.50
N GLU A 82 4.56 -17.97 2.22
CA GLU A 82 4.57 -19.22 2.99
C GLU A 82 5.89 -19.99 2.90
N SER A 83 6.63 -19.84 1.80
CA SER A 83 7.95 -20.47 1.63
C SER A 83 9.02 -19.85 2.54
N LYS A 84 8.84 -18.58 2.93
CA LYS A 84 9.76 -17.83 3.80
C LYS A 84 9.59 -18.13 5.29
N VAL A 85 8.59 -18.93 5.66
CA VAL A 85 8.30 -19.26 7.07
C VAL A 85 8.22 -20.77 7.28
N THR A 86 8.61 -21.24 8.46
CA THR A 86 8.47 -22.66 8.86
C THR A 86 7.36 -22.86 9.88
N ASP A 87 7.02 -21.83 10.65
CA ASP A 87 5.96 -21.88 11.66
C ASP A 87 4.57 -22.02 11.02
N LYS A 88 3.81 -23.02 11.49
CA LYS A 88 2.49 -23.36 10.93
C LYS A 88 1.45 -22.27 11.21
N THR A 89 1.51 -21.62 12.37
CA THR A 89 0.55 -20.56 12.71
C THR A 89 0.83 -19.30 11.90
N TYR A 90 2.11 -19.03 11.61
CA TYR A 90 2.52 -17.91 10.78
C TYR A 90 2.12 -18.14 9.31
N LYS A 91 2.28 -19.36 8.78
CA LYS A 91 1.72 -19.74 7.47
C LYS A 91 0.21 -19.54 7.42
N ALA A 92 -0.51 -19.97 8.46
CA ALA A 92 -1.96 -19.81 8.53
C ALA A 92 -2.39 -18.33 8.50
N ASP A 93 -1.66 -17.44 9.19
CA ASP A 93 -1.92 -16.00 9.14
C ASP A 93 -1.72 -15.44 7.72
N PHE A 94 -0.70 -15.89 6.97
CA PHE A 94 -0.53 -15.48 5.57
C PHE A 94 -1.67 -16.00 4.69
N LYS A 95 -2.02 -17.29 4.80
CA LYS A 95 -3.17 -17.86 4.07
C LYS A 95 -4.44 -17.07 4.29
N LYS A 96 -4.70 -16.66 5.53
CA LYS A 96 -5.87 -15.83 5.86
C LYS A 96 -5.81 -14.46 5.17
N ALA A 97 -4.66 -13.79 5.15
CA ALA A 97 -4.51 -12.53 4.42
C ALA A 97 -4.78 -12.69 2.90
N CYS A 98 -4.38 -13.82 2.33
CA CYS A 98 -4.64 -14.19 0.93
C CYS A 98 -6.13 -14.41 0.66
N GLU A 99 -6.79 -15.18 1.52
CA GLU A 99 -8.23 -15.44 1.45
C GLU A 99 -9.03 -14.14 1.54
N VAL A 100 -8.68 -13.26 2.48
CA VAL A 100 -9.28 -11.93 2.61
C VAL A 100 -9.09 -11.11 1.34
N THR A 101 -7.87 -11.06 0.79
CA THR A 101 -7.58 -10.32 -0.45
C THR A 101 -8.48 -10.80 -1.60
N LEU A 102 -8.55 -12.12 -1.82
CA LEU A 102 -9.36 -12.72 -2.88
C LEU A 102 -10.87 -12.55 -2.64
N ALA A 103 -11.34 -12.73 -1.41
CA ALA A 103 -12.76 -12.62 -1.05
C ALA A 103 -13.30 -11.21 -1.21
N HIS A 104 -12.45 -10.20 -1.02
CA HIS A 104 -12.79 -8.79 -1.22
C HIS A 104 -12.47 -8.30 -2.65
N HIS A 105 -12.08 -9.18 -3.57
CA HIS A 105 -11.69 -8.86 -4.94
C HIS A 105 -10.57 -7.80 -5.03
N LEU A 106 -9.69 -7.77 -4.03
CA LEU A 106 -8.48 -6.97 -4.05
C LEU A 106 -7.40 -7.69 -4.87
N ASP A 107 -6.52 -6.91 -5.49
CA ASP A 107 -5.31 -7.39 -6.13
C ASP A 107 -4.07 -6.79 -5.45
N LEU A 108 -2.88 -7.31 -5.78
CA LEU A 108 -1.63 -6.87 -5.15
C LEU A 108 -1.27 -5.42 -5.47
N GLU A 109 -1.80 -4.88 -6.57
CA GLU A 109 -1.60 -3.50 -6.96
C GLU A 109 -2.38 -2.57 -6.01
N LEU A 110 -3.68 -2.82 -5.84
CA LEU A 110 -4.54 -2.09 -4.89
C LEU A 110 -4.02 -2.21 -3.45
N VAL A 111 -3.63 -3.41 -3.01
CA VAL A 111 -3.07 -3.60 -1.66
C VAL A 111 -1.75 -2.82 -1.49
N SER A 112 -0.92 -2.76 -2.53
CA SER A 112 0.33 -1.98 -2.50
C SER A 112 0.09 -0.47 -2.57
N GLU A 113 -1.01 -0.02 -3.17
CA GLU A 113 -1.41 1.39 -3.27
C GLU A 113 -1.98 1.87 -1.93
N ASP A 114 -2.95 1.15 -1.38
CA ASP A 114 -3.64 1.52 -0.13
C ASP A 114 -2.71 1.50 1.09
N GLN A 115 -1.71 0.60 1.08
CA GLN A 115 -0.76 0.40 2.17
C GLN A 115 -1.42 0.27 3.56
N ASP A 116 -2.59 -0.37 3.61
CA ASP A 116 -3.37 -0.50 4.84
C ASP A 116 -3.28 -1.90 5.46
N PRO A 117 -2.32 -2.15 6.38
CA PRO A 117 -2.33 -3.37 7.16
C PRO A 117 -3.49 -3.43 8.17
N GLY A 118 -4.16 -2.30 8.45
CA GLY A 118 -5.30 -2.23 9.36
C GLY A 118 -6.47 -3.07 8.88
N PHE A 119 -6.81 -2.97 7.59
CA PHE A 119 -7.81 -3.81 6.95
C PHE A 119 -7.64 -5.31 7.27
N PHE A 120 -6.44 -5.86 7.10
CA PHE A 120 -6.17 -7.27 7.39
C PHE A 120 -6.22 -7.60 8.88
N ILE A 121 -5.81 -6.67 9.75
CA ILE A 121 -5.87 -6.82 11.21
C ILE A 121 -7.33 -6.91 11.67
N ASP A 122 -8.20 -6.07 11.10
CA ASP A 122 -9.63 -6.07 11.41
C ASP A 122 -10.32 -7.35 10.92
N GLN A 123 -9.78 -7.98 9.87
CA GLN A 123 -10.17 -9.34 9.45
C GLN A 123 -9.53 -10.46 10.30
N GLY A 124 -8.77 -10.11 11.33
CA GLY A 124 -8.17 -11.03 12.30
C GLY A 124 -6.89 -11.69 11.82
N VAL A 125 -6.11 -11.04 10.96
CA VAL A 125 -4.71 -11.39 10.68
C VAL A 125 -3.83 -10.75 11.76
N LYS A 126 -2.81 -11.45 12.28
CA LYS A 126 -1.90 -10.85 13.26
C LYS A 126 -1.20 -9.61 12.69
N ARG A 127 -1.06 -8.56 13.51
CA ARG A 127 -0.44 -7.27 13.15
C ARG A 127 0.91 -7.39 12.45
N GLY A 128 1.77 -8.31 12.90
CA GLY A 128 3.06 -8.56 12.28
C GLY A 128 2.90 -9.07 10.85
N THR A 129 2.10 -10.12 10.66
CA THR A 129 1.79 -10.71 9.37
C THR A 129 1.13 -9.73 8.42
N ALA A 130 0.15 -8.95 8.87
CA ALA A 130 -0.53 -7.95 8.03
C ALA A 130 0.44 -6.90 7.49
N ARG A 131 1.36 -6.39 8.32
CA ARG A 131 2.40 -5.46 7.88
C ARG A 131 3.35 -6.08 6.88
N GLN A 132 3.74 -7.33 7.13
CA GLN A 132 4.63 -8.09 6.25
C GLN A 132 3.98 -8.33 4.88
N PHE A 133 2.70 -8.70 4.89
CA PHE A 133 1.90 -8.95 3.69
C PHE A 133 1.79 -7.73 2.78
N VAL A 134 1.65 -6.52 3.32
CA VAL A 134 1.63 -5.29 2.52
C VAL A 134 3.05 -4.93 2.02
N ARG A 135 4.04 -5.01 2.92
CA ARG A 135 5.42 -4.56 2.64
C ARG A 135 6.11 -5.39 1.57
N ASP A 136 5.94 -6.71 1.61
CA ASP A 136 6.75 -7.63 0.80
C ASP A 136 6.24 -7.77 -0.65
N ILE A 137 5.12 -7.14 -1.02
CA ILE A 137 4.61 -7.17 -2.40
C ILE A 137 5.65 -6.66 -3.39
N ARG A 138 6.30 -5.53 -3.08
CA ARG A 138 7.35 -4.96 -3.94
C ARG A 138 8.58 -5.87 -4.06
N GLU A 139 8.92 -6.58 -2.98
CA GLU A 139 10.01 -7.53 -2.98
C GLU A 139 9.69 -8.75 -3.84
N TRP A 140 8.46 -9.26 -3.76
CA TRP A 140 8.01 -10.36 -4.61
C TRP A 140 8.03 -9.99 -6.10
N VAL A 141 7.57 -8.79 -6.46
CA VAL A 141 7.62 -8.32 -7.86
C VAL A 141 9.06 -8.24 -8.36
N ALA A 142 9.98 -7.70 -7.55
CA ALA A 142 11.41 -7.68 -7.88
C ALA A 142 11.98 -9.10 -8.06
N HIS A 143 11.57 -10.05 -7.20
CA HIS A 143 11.98 -11.45 -7.30
C HIS A 143 11.47 -12.13 -8.59
N MET A 144 10.24 -11.83 -9.02
CA MET A 144 9.70 -12.35 -10.28
C MET A 144 10.47 -11.81 -11.49
N GLY A 145 10.88 -10.53 -11.47
CA GLY A 145 11.70 -9.94 -12.53
C GLY A 145 13.10 -10.58 -12.65
N THR A 146 13.65 -11.11 -11.56
CA THR A 146 14.94 -11.84 -11.57
C THR A 146 14.84 -13.30 -11.98
N ASN A 147 13.64 -13.89 -11.94
CA ASN A 147 13.39 -15.31 -12.18
C ASN A 147 12.88 -15.63 -13.58
N VAL A 148 12.77 -14.66 -14.49
CA VAL A 148 12.42 -14.95 -15.89
C VAL A 148 13.61 -15.68 -16.55
N PRO A 149 13.51 -16.98 -16.86
CA PRO A 149 14.52 -17.63 -17.69
C PRO A 149 14.42 -17.00 -19.09
N HIS A 150 15.55 -16.54 -19.61
CA HIS A 150 15.64 -16.07 -20.98
C HIS A 150 15.71 -17.28 -21.94
N GLU A 151 14.64 -18.07 -22.00
CA GLU A 151 14.46 -19.22 -22.90
C GLU A 151 12.98 -19.24 -23.31
N GLU A 152 12.55 -19.33 -24.56
CA GLU A 152 13.22 -19.53 -25.83
C GLU A 152 12.17 -19.20 -26.91
N TYR A 153 12.39 -18.15 -27.71
CA TYR A 153 11.63 -17.95 -28.95
C TYR A 153 12.25 -18.86 -30.01
N HIS A 154 11.98 -20.17 -29.93
CA HIS A 154 12.09 -21.05 -31.09
C HIS A 154 10.68 -21.31 -31.59
N ARG A 155 10.18 -20.37 -32.38
CA ARG A 155 9.01 -20.58 -33.22
C ARG A 155 9.32 -21.75 -34.15
N ASP A 156 8.57 -22.81 -33.98
CA ASP A 156 8.57 -23.97 -34.84
C ASP A 156 8.56 -23.57 -36.32
N ARG A 157 9.51 -24.19 -37.02
CA ARG A 157 9.58 -24.32 -38.46
C ARG A 157 8.32 -25.02 -38.93
N VAL A 158 7.31 -24.26 -39.34
CA VAL A 158 6.22 -24.79 -40.15
C VAL A 158 6.73 -24.90 -41.57
N GLU A 159 6.73 -26.13 -42.06
CA GLU A 159 7.08 -26.53 -43.41
C GLU A 159 6.24 -25.79 -44.46
N GLY A 160 6.89 -25.49 -45.59
CA GLY A 160 6.32 -24.97 -46.82
C GLY A 160 7.39 -24.94 -47.90
#